data_AF-A0A1H3D9U4-F1
#
_entry.id   AF-A0A1H3D9U4-F1
#
_cell.length_a   1.000
_cell.length_b   1.000
_cell.length_c   1.000
_cell.angle_alpha   90.00
_cell.angle_beta   90.00
_cell.angle_gamma   90.00
#
_symmetry.space_group_name_H-M   'P 1'
#
loop_
_entity.id
_entity.type
_entity.pdbx_description
1 polymer ?
#
loop_
_entity_poly.entity_id
_entity_poly.type
_entity_poly.pdbx_seq_one_letter_code
_entity_poly.pdbx_strand_id
1 'polypeptide(L)'
;MIKQTLFGLAVAMAPMLAAAHSKSEATTPADGATVTNAPEISMRFDDPMRIISITLTSPDGDVEIERETGMDPATEFRAMPLEELAPGSYRFDWRGMASDGHPMQGSFSFTVAE
;
A
#
# COMPACT_ATOMS: atom_id res chain seq x y z
N MET A 1 -67.42 -7.22 18.06
CA MET A 1 -66.63 -8.15 17.21
C MET A 1 -65.32 -7.47 16.88
N ILE A 2 -64.20 -8.07 17.31
CA ILE A 2 -62.87 -7.44 17.40
C ILE A 2 -62.23 -7.36 16.01
N LYS A 3 -61.75 -6.16 15.65
CA LYS A 3 -60.90 -5.90 14.48
C LYS A 3 -59.56 -6.62 14.68
N GLN A 4 -59.20 -7.55 13.79
CA GLN A 4 -57.85 -8.10 13.73
C GLN A 4 -57.08 -7.34 12.65
N THR A 5 -56.14 -6.50 13.07
CA THR A 5 -55.15 -5.85 12.20
C THR A 5 -53.86 -6.65 12.30
N LEU A 6 -53.48 -7.33 11.22
CA LEU A 6 -52.20 -8.04 11.11
C LEU A 6 -51.07 -7.00 11.03
N PHE A 7 -50.15 -7.04 12.00
CA PHE A 7 -48.93 -6.22 12.01
C PHE A 7 -47.85 -6.98 11.23
N GLY A 8 -47.58 -6.56 9.99
CA GLY A 8 -46.48 -7.09 9.18
C GLY A 8 -45.15 -6.56 9.72
N LEU A 9 -44.27 -7.45 10.18
CA LEU A 9 -42.91 -7.10 10.56
C LEU A 9 -42.08 -6.87 9.28
N ALA A 10 -41.89 -5.61 8.90
CA ALA A 10 -40.96 -5.23 7.85
C ALA A 10 -39.53 -5.29 8.42
N VAL A 11 -38.79 -6.35 8.07
CA VAL A 11 -37.36 -6.45 8.35
C VAL A 11 -36.62 -5.63 7.29
N ALA A 12 -36.23 -4.41 7.66
CA ALA A 12 -35.34 -3.59 6.84
C ALA A 12 -33.91 -4.15 6.96
N MET A 13 -33.47 -4.93 5.98
CA MET A 13 -32.06 -5.27 5.83
C MET A 13 -31.33 -4.05 5.25
N ALA A 14 -30.67 -3.28 6.11
CA ALA A 14 -29.74 -2.25 5.65
C ALA A 14 -28.50 -2.94 5.06
N PRO A 15 -28.01 -2.54 3.86
CA PRO A 15 -26.74 -3.03 3.37
C PRO A 15 -25.63 -2.51 4.30
N MET A 16 -24.97 -3.42 5.01
CA MET A 16 -23.67 -3.10 5.62
C MET A 16 -22.69 -2.87 4.47
N LEU A 17 -22.40 -1.60 4.20
CA LEU A 17 -21.21 -1.23 3.44
C LEU A 17 -20.01 -1.66 4.27
N ALA A 18 -19.53 -2.89 4.05
CA ALA A 18 -18.30 -3.37 4.63
C ALA A 18 -17.13 -2.60 3.98
N ALA A 19 -16.80 -1.44 4.53
CA ALA A 19 -15.61 -0.66 4.19
C ALA A 19 -14.36 -1.29 4.84
N ALA A 20 -14.12 -2.58 4.60
CA ALA A 20 -13.18 -3.38 5.41
C ALA A 20 -11.73 -3.42 4.91
N HIS A 21 -11.38 -2.76 3.80
CA HIS A 21 -10.03 -2.87 3.23
C HIS A 21 -9.50 -1.55 2.67
N SER A 22 -9.73 -0.44 3.37
CA SER A 22 -8.89 0.74 3.13
C SER A 22 -7.53 0.45 3.74
N LYS A 23 -6.67 -0.25 2.99
CA LYS A 23 -5.28 -0.49 3.37
C LYS A 23 -4.58 0.86 3.35
N SER A 24 -4.34 1.44 4.52
CA SER A 24 -3.55 2.65 4.62
C SER A 24 -2.08 2.23 4.54
N GLU A 25 -1.39 2.78 3.54
CA GLU A 25 0.03 2.55 3.30
C GLU A 25 0.70 3.90 3.51
N ALA A 26 1.39 4.07 4.64
CA ALA A 26 2.25 5.24 4.78
C ALA A 26 3.56 4.95 4.05
N THR A 27 3.95 5.81 3.12
CA THR A 27 5.16 5.61 2.33
C THR A 27 6.20 6.69 2.66
N THR A 28 7.47 6.32 2.54
CA THR A 28 8.58 7.27 2.52
C THR A 28 9.39 7.01 1.25
N PRO A 29 9.58 8.01 0.37
CA PRO A 29 8.87 9.28 0.33
C PRO A 29 7.34 9.09 0.31
N ALA A 30 6.60 10.10 0.80
CA ALA A 30 5.14 10.06 0.71
C ALA A 30 4.71 10.01 -0.77
N ASP A 31 3.62 9.30 -1.08
CA ASP A 31 3.11 9.22 -2.44
C ASP A 31 2.81 10.62 -3.01
N GLY A 32 3.36 10.90 -4.19
CA GLY A 32 3.33 12.19 -4.87
C GLY A 32 4.29 13.25 -4.30
N ALA A 33 5.13 12.91 -3.33
CA ALA A 33 6.05 13.89 -2.73
C ALA A 33 7.14 14.34 -3.71
N THR A 34 7.53 15.59 -3.58
CA THR A 34 8.80 16.11 -4.13
C THR A 34 9.79 16.25 -2.99
N VAL A 35 10.95 15.61 -3.11
CA VAL A 35 12.01 15.55 -2.10
C VAL A 35 13.34 15.99 -2.71
N THR A 36 14.30 16.40 -1.88
CA THR A 36 15.66 16.74 -2.35
C THR A 36 16.54 15.50 -2.52
N ASN A 37 16.23 14.42 -1.81
CA ASN A 37 16.85 13.10 -1.96
C ASN A 37 15.90 12.03 -1.40
N ALA A 38 16.19 10.76 -1.68
CA ALA A 38 15.46 9.62 -1.12
C ALA A 38 16.45 8.50 -0.74
N PRO A 39 17.11 8.60 0.43
CA PRO A 39 18.06 7.57 0.87
C PRO A 39 17.39 6.26 1.31
N GLU A 40 16.07 6.30 1.53
CA GLU A 40 15.24 5.16 1.92
C GLU A 40 13.94 5.19 1.13
N ILE A 41 13.47 4.00 0.80
CA ILE A 41 12.13 3.71 0.29
C ILE A 41 11.46 2.78 1.29
N SER A 42 10.41 3.24 1.96
CA SER A 42 9.72 2.47 2.97
C SER A 42 8.21 2.51 2.84
N MET A 43 7.57 1.46 3.35
CA MET A 43 6.13 1.32 3.44
C MET A 43 5.76 0.82 4.83
N ARG A 44 4.72 1.40 5.43
CA ARG A 44 4.10 0.92 6.65
C ARG A 44 2.66 0.52 6.37
N PHE A 45 2.35 -0.74 6.66
CA PHE A 45 1.05 -1.35 6.48
C PHE A 45 0.28 -1.40 7.81
N ASP A 46 -1.05 -1.39 7.72
CA ASP A 46 -1.92 -1.54 8.89
C ASP A 46 -1.87 -2.96 9.50
N ASP A 47 -1.60 -3.97 8.68
CA ASP A 47 -1.42 -5.37 9.07
C ASP A 47 -0.14 -5.95 8.46
N PRO A 48 0.47 -7.00 9.08
CA PRO A 48 1.68 -7.61 8.55
C PRO A 48 1.52 -8.10 7.11
N MET A 49 2.48 -7.69 6.26
CA MET A 49 2.57 -8.01 4.85
C MET A 49 3.90 -8.72 4.58
N ARG A 50 3.86 -9.87 3.90
CA ARG A 50 5.06 -10.48 3.33
C ARG A 50 5.33 -9.86 1.97
N ILE A 51 6.37 -9.05 1.84
CA ILE A 51 6.76 -8.46 0.54
C ILE A 51 7.55 -9.47 -0.29
N ILE A 52 7.05 -9.75 -1.49
CA ILE A 52 7.58 -10.78 -2.40
C ILE A 52 8.47 -10.14 -3.45
N SER A 53 8.04 -9.05 -4.07
CA SER A 53 8.80 -8.36 -5.11
C SER A 53 8.67 -6.84 -4.98
N ILE A 54 9.71 -6.14 -5.39
CA ILE A 54 9.82 -4.68 -5.41
C ILE A 54 10.52 -4.26 -6.70
N THR A 55 10.16 -3.10 -7.23
CA THR A 55 10.84 -2.50 -8.38
C THR A 55 10.77 -0.99 -8.23
N LEU A 56 11.90 -0.32 -8.42
CA LEU A 56 11.97 1.13 -8.58
C LEU A 56 12.26 1.43 -10.05
N THR A 57 11.49 2.36 -10.63
CA THR A 57 11.66 2.77 -12.03
C THR A 57 11.76 4.28 -12.14
N SER A 58 12.56 4.74 -13.10
CA SER A 58 12.64 6.12 -13.58
C SER A 58 12.27 6.17 -15.07
N PRO A 59 12.20 7.35 -15.72
CA PRO A 59 12.05 7.45 -17.17
C PRO A 59 13.14 6.74 -17.97
N ASP A 60 14.32 6.55 -17.38
CA ASP A 60 15.48 5.92 -18.03
C ASP A 60 15.50 4.38 -17.86
N GLY A 61 14.63 3.83 -16.99
CA GLY A 61 14.48 2.39 -16.79
C GLY A 61 14.45 1.98 -15.32
N ASP A 62 14.81 0.72 -15.07
CA ASP A 62 14.87 0.16 -13.72
C ASP A 62 16.05 0.77 -12.94
N VAL A 63 15.82 1.02 -11.66
CA VAL A 63 16.81 1.58 -10.73
C VAL A 63 17.15 0.51 -9.70
N GLU A 64 18.44 0.25 -9.50
CA GLU A 64 18.88 -0.76 -8.54
C GLU A 64 18.62 -0.31 -7.10
N ILE A 65 17.95 -1.18 -6.35
CA ILE A 65 17.62 -1.00 -4.94
C ILE A 65 17.96 -2.27 -4.17
N GLU A 66 18.39 -2.10 -2.92
CA GLU A 66 18.63 -3.19 -1.98
C GLU A 66 17.51 -3.24 -0.94
N ARG A 67 16.92 -4.43 -0.75
CA ARG A 67 15.98 -4.68 0.33
C ARG A 67 16.75 -4.81 1.65
N GLU A 68 16.31 -4.09 2.68
CA GLU A 68 16.89 -4.19 4.02
C GLU A 68 16.09 -5.12 4.95
N THR A 69 14.78 -5.25 4.73
CA THR A 69 13.92 -6.14 5.54
C THR A 69 13.99 -7.60 5.08
N GLY A 70 13.65 -8.53 5.97
CA GLY A 70 13.55 -9.95 5.63
C GLY A 70 12.36 -10.32 4.72
N MET A 71 12.08 -11.61 4.62
CA MET A 71 10.91 -12.17 3.90
C MET A 71 9.74 -12.52 4.82
N ASP A 72 9.90 -12.37 6.13
CA ASP A 72 8.82 -12.63 7.08
C ASP A 72 7.75 -11.53 6.99
N PRO A 73 6.46 -11.85 7.27
CA PRO A 73 5.42 -10.84 7.33
C PRO A 73 5.75 -9.78 8.38
N ALA A 74 5.74 -8.52 7.97
CA ALA A 74 6.01 -7.38 8.85
C ALA A 74 5.09 -6.20 8.50
N THR A 75 4.87 -5.31 9.46
CA THR A 75 4.13 -4.07 9.22
C THR A 75 5.00 -3.00 8.56
N GLU A 76 6.32 -3.16 8.59
CA GLU A 76 7.27 -2.25 7.94
C GLU A 76 8.08 -2.97 6.87
N PHE A 77 8.28 -2.28 5.76
CA PHE A 77 9.18 -2.66 4.68
C PHE A 77 10.17 -1.52 4.42
N ARG A 78 11.43 -1.86 4.13
CA ARG A 78 12.49 -0.90 3.77
C ARG A 78 13.38 -1.42 2.65
N ALA A 79 13.75 -0.52 1.78
CA ALA A 79 14.78 -0.68 0.77
C ALA A 79 15.54 0.65 0.60
N MET A 80 16.74 0.59 0.02
CA MET A 80 17.52 1.77 -0.33
C MET A 80 17.99 1.70 -1.78
N PRO A 81 18.06 2.82 -2.51
CA PRO A 81 18.82 2.90 -3.75
C PRO A 81 20.29 2.53 -3.54
N LEU A 82 20.89 1.82 -4.49
CA LEU A 82 22.33 1.52 -4.45
C LEU A 82 23.21 2.73 -4.77
N GLU A 83 22.67 3.71 -5.49
CA GLU A 83 23.31 4.97 -5.84
C GLU A 83 22.39 6.14 -5.53
N GLU A 84 22.94 7.35 -5.44
CA GLU A 84 22.15 8.56 -5.27
C GLU A 84 21.21 8.75 -6.48
N LEU A 85 19.93 8.99 -6.19
CA LEU A 85 18.93 9.21 -7.21
C LEU A 85 19.14 10.56 -7.89
N ALA A 86 19.27 10.56 -9.21
CA ALA A 86 19.28 11.78 -10.01
C ALA A 86 17.94 12.53 -9.90
N PRO A 87 17.91 13.85 -10.17
CA PRO A 87 16.66 14.58 -10.28
C PRO A 87 15.72 13.96 -11.32
N GLY A 88 14.47 13.73 -10.94
CA GLY A 88 13.51 13.03 -11.80
C GLY A 88 12.35 12.40 -11.05
N SER A 89 11.41 11.86 -11.82
CA SER A 89 10.26 11.12 -11.29
C SER A 89 10.62 9.65 -11.09
N TYR A 90 10.15 9.08 -9.99
CA TYR A 90 10.35 7.70 -9.63
C TYR A 90 9.01 7.05 -9.30
N ARG A 91 8.89 5.76 -9.65
CA ARG A 91 7.75 4.92 -9.30
C ARG A 91 8.25 3.65 -8.64
N PHE A 92 7.71 3.36 -7.46
CA PHE A 92 7.97 2.15 -6.72
C PHE A 92 6.75 1.22 -6.80
N ASP A 93 6.93 0.03 -7.37
CA ASP A 93 5.91 -1.00 -7.48
C ASP A 93 6.26 -2.16 -6.52
N TRP A 94 5.24 -2.73 -5.86
CA TRP A 94 5.43 -3.84 -4.95
C TRP A 94 4.34 -4.91 -5.09
N ARG A 95 4.69 -6.15 -4.74
CA ARG A 95 3.75 -7.26 -4.55
C ARG A 95 4.04 -7.97 -3.24
N GLY A 96 2.99 -8.42 -2.57
CA GLY A 96 3.10 -9.12 -1.30
C GLY A 96 1.93 -10.06 -1.04
N MET A 97 1.95 -10.66 0.14
CA MET A 97 0.91 -11.56 0.64
C MET A 97 0.49 -11.10 2.03
N ALA A 98 -0.82 -10.85 2.19
CA ALA A 98 -1.41 -10.50 3.47
C ALA A 98 -1.41 -11.70 4.42
N SER A 99 -1.62 -11.44 5.70
CA SER A 99 -1.60 -12.48 6.75
C SER A 99 -2.68 -13.56 6.58
N ASP A 100 -3.76 -13.26 5.85
CA ASP A 100 -4.83 -14.22 5.50
C ASP A 100 -4.57 -15.00 4.20
N GLY A 101 -3.41 -14.78 3.58
CA GLY A 101 -2.97 -15.46 2.35
C GLY A 101 -3.40 -14.78 1.06
N HIS A 102 -4.13 -13.66 1.10
CA HIS A 102 -4.49 -12.94 -0.11
C HIS A 102 -3.27 -12.26 -0.75
N PRO A 103 -3.06 -12.41 -2.08
CA PRO A 103 -2.04 -11.67 -2.79
C PRO A 103 -2.46 -10.19 -2.90
N MET A 104 -1.51 -9.30 -2.61
CA MET A 104 -1.70 -7.85 -2.64
C MET A 104 -0.62 -7.21 -3.52
N GLN A 105 -0.94 -6.07 -4.11
CA GLN A 105 0.00 -5.27 -4.89
C GLN A 105 -0.35 -3.79 -4.75
N GLY A 106 0.63 -2.94 -5.04
CA GLY A 106 0.45 -1.49 -5.00
C GLY A 106 1.63 -0.77 -5.62
N SER A 107 1.51 0.55 -5.68
CA SER A 107 2.54 1.43 -6.20
C SER A 107 2.41 2.82 -5.61
N PHE A 108 3.52 3.53 -5.48
CA PHE A 108 3.54 4.97 -5.21
C PHE A 108 4.63 5.65 -6.03
N SER A 109 4.51 6.96 -6.18
CA SER A 109 5.45 7.76 -6.96
C SER A 109 6.03 8.91 -6.13
N PHE A 110 7.21 9.39 -6.49
CA PHE A 110 7.80 10.60 -5.92
C PHE A 110 8.71 11.27 -6.95
N THR A 111 9.12 12.50 -6.67
CA THR A 111 10.04 13.26 -7.52
C THR A 111 11.24 13.69 -6.69
N VAL A 112 12.44 13.46 -7.19
CA VAL A 112 13.68 14.06 -6.67
C VAL A 112 13.89 15.38 -7.40
N ALA A 113 13.96 16.49 -6.66
CA ALA A 113 14.21 17.82 -7.20
C ALA A 113 15.70 18.02 -7.53
N GLU A 114 16.01 19.02 -8.36
CA GLU A 114 17.38 19.49 -8.62
C GLU A 114 18.05 20.11 -7.39
#